data_AF-A0A4Y3J4Y0-F1
#
_entry.id   AF-A0A4Y3J4Y0-F1
#
_cell.length_a   1.000
_cell.length_b   1.000
_cell.length_c   1.000
_cell.angle_alpha   90.00
_cell.angle_beta   90.00
_cell.angle_gamma   90.00
#
_symmetry.space_group_name_H-M   'P 1'
#
loop_
_entity.id
_entity.type
_entity.pdbx_description
1 polymer ?
#
loop_
_entity_poly.entity_id
_entity_poly.type
_entity_poly.pdbx_seq_one_letter_code
_entity_poly.pdbx_strand_id
1 'polypeptide(L)'
;MKKFCLLLLALSVTTFANADKWNGTYHYYSSEELPAGNVATIESVLILTPKKCEYSIAGFQVDKSYICKVKEKNNELYFFKVQSGEKLGKVVFKKGKYYLYSDEVLDIKDNLFYKDQ
;
A
#
# COMPACT_ATOMS: atom_id res chain seq x y z
N MET A 1 14.92 7.34 -56.67
CA MET A 1 14.89 6.10 -55.87
C MET A 1 15.67 6.38 -54.59
N LYS A 2 14.98 6.53 -53.45
CA LYS A 2 15.04 5.61 -52.28
C LYS A 2 16.50 5.23 -51.94
N LYS A 3 17.07 5.59 -50.79
CA LYS A 3 16.56 5.27 -49.46
C LYS A 3 17.10 6.24 -48.41
N PHE A 4 16.15 6.92 -47.76
CA PHE A 4 16.22 7.33 -46.37
C PHE A 4 16.61 6.12 -45.51
N CYS A 5 17.71 6.20 -44.77
CA CYS A 5 17.98 5.29 -43.67
C CYS A 5 18.13 6.12 -42.40
N LEU A 6 16.97 6.51 -41.87
CA LEU A 6 16.77 6.72 -40.44
C LEU A 6 17.30 5.47 -39.71
N LEU A 7 18.29 5.62 -38.84
CA LEU A 7 18.37 4.74 -37.67
C LEU A 7 18.70 5.59 -36.44
N LEU A 8 17.62 5.94 -35.76
CA LEU A 8 17.56 6.39 -34.37
C LEU A 8 18.41 5.47 -33.50
N LEU A 9 19.61 5.92 -33.09
CA LEU A 9 20.24 5.46 -31.85
C LEU A 9 19.59 6.21 -30.68
N ALA A 10 18.32 5.93 -30.47
CA ALA A 10 17.63 6.23 -29.23
C ALA A 10 16.87 4.95 -28.89
N LEU A 11 17.25 4.32 -27.77
CA LEU A 11 16.52 3.32 -26.97
C LEU A 11 17.44 2.19 -26.52
N SER A 12 18.11 2.41 -25.40
CA SER A 12 18.20 1.40 -24.33
C SER A 12 18.76 2.02 -23.05
N VAL A 13 18.13 3.10 -22.57
CA VAL A 13 18.18 3.39 -21.13
C VAL A 13 17.32 2.33 -20.45
N THR A 14 17.96 1.25 -20.04
CA THR A 14 17.61 0.32 -18.94
C THR A 14 16.24 0.56 -18.30
N THR A 15 15.15 0.10 -18.94
CA THR A 15 13.82 0.05 -18.33
C THR A 15 13.63 -1.25 -17.56
N PHE A 16 14.40 -1.46 -16.49
CA PHE A 16 14.23 -2.63 -15.59
C PHE A 16 14.49 -2.30 -14.11
N ALA A 17 14.09 -1.11 -13.64
CA ALA A 17 14.22 -0.75 -12.22
C ALA A 17 13.02 0.01 -11.60
N ASN A 18 11.91 0.15 -12.31
CA ASN A 18 10.64 0.67 -11.77
C ASN A 18 9.60 -0.46 -11.68
N ALA A 19 9.97 -1.59 -11.07
CA ALA A 19 9.02 -2.60 -10.63
C ALA A 19 8.26 -2.04 -9.40
N ASP A 20 7.44 -1.04 -9.72
CA ASP A 20 6.36 -0.41 -8.97
C ASP A 20 6.66 -0.14 -7.48
N LYS A 21 6.96 1.12 -7.16
CA LYS A 21 7.18 1.69 -5.81
C LYS A 21 6.20 1.16 -4.76
N TRP A 22 4.99 0.80 -5.19
CA TRP A 22 3.88 0.37 -4.35
C TRP A 22 3.58 -1.13 -4.41
N ASN A 23 4.20 -1.90 -5.31
CA ASN A 23 3.96 -3.34 -5.42
C ASN A 23 4.62 -4.07 -4.23
N GLY A 24 3.82 -4.83 -3.49
CA GLY A 24 4.25 -5.61 -2.34
C GLY A 24 3.10 -5.88 -1.36
N THR A 25 3.42 -6.65 -0.32
CA THR A 25 2.56 -6.83 0.85
C THR A 25 3.08 -5.95 1.97
N TYR A 26 2.15 -5.29 2.66
CA TYR A 26 2.46 -4.34 3.71
C TYR A 26 1.71 -4.70 4.99
N HIS A 27 2.37 -4.55 6.14
CA HIS A 27 1.86 -4.92 7.46
C HIS A 27 1.98 -3.77 8.45
N TYR A 28 0.89 -3.46 9.15
CA TYR A 28 0.85 -2.54 10.28
C TYR A 28 0.33 -3.32 11.48
N TYR A 29 1.04 -3.23 12.60
CA TYR A 29 0.68 -3.89 13.84
C TYR A 29 0.43 -2.83 14.89
N SER A 30 -0.70 -2.95 15.60
CA SER A 30 -0.97 -2.15 16.79
C SER A 30 -1.50 -3.02 17.89
N SER A 31 -1.27 -2.59 19.13
CA SER A 31 -1.84 -3.25 20.30
C SER A 31 -2.41 -2.23 21.26
N GLU A 32 -3.49 -2.61 21.93
CA GLU A 32 -4.16 -1.80 22.95
C GLU A 32 -4.38 -2.66 24.21
N GLU A 33 -4.20 -2.06 25.38
CA GLU A 33 -4.48 -2.71 26.66
C GLU A 33 -5.98 -2.64 26.97
N LEU A 34 -6.57 -3.79 27.27
CA LEU A 34 -7.97 -3.94 27.64
C LEU A 34 -8.16 -3.66 29.15
N PRO A 35 -9.37 -3.26 29.58
CA PRO A 35 -9.66 -2.96 31.00
C PRO A 35 -9.34 -4.09 32.00
N ALA A 36 -9.22 -5.33 31.53
CA ALA A 36 -8.87 -6.51 32.34
C ALA A 36 -7.35 -6.79 32.40
N GLY A 37 -6.50 -5.90 31.87
CA GLY A 37 -5.04 -6.07 31.79
C GLY A 37 -4.57 -7.03 30.69
N ASN A 38 -5.47 -7.47 29.81
CA ASN A 38 -5.13 -8.23 28.61
C ASN A 38 -4.71 -7.29 27.48
N VAL A 39 -3.90 -7.75 26.53
CA VAL A 39 -3.52 -6.96 25.34
C VAL A 39 -4.25 -7.48 24.12
N ALA A 40 -4.92 -6.60 23.39
CA ALA A 40 -5.52 -6.88 22.09
C ALA A 40 -4.59 -6.39 20.98
N THR A 41 -4.25 -7.25 20.02
CA THR A 41 -3.45 -6.91 18.85
C THR A 41 -4.33 -6.88 17.61
N ILE A 42 -4.07 -5.89 16.75
CA ILE A 42 -4.68 -5.76 15.42
C ILE A 42 -3.54 -5.70 14.40
N GLU A 43 -3.71 -6.43 13.31
CA GLU A 43 -2.88 -6.36 12.11
C GLU A 43 -3.72 -5.81 10.96
N SER A 44 -3.20 -4.79 10.28
CA SER A 44 -3.71 -4.32 9.00
C SER A 44 -2.75 -4.73 7.89
N VAL A 45 -3.26 -5.38 6.85
CA VAL A 45 -2.48 -5.87 5.71
C VAL A 45 -2.97 -5.21 4.42
N LEU A 46 -2.05 -4.70 3.61
CA LEU A 46 -2.34 -4.22 2.26
C LEU A 46 -1.51 -5.03 1.25
N ILE A 47 -2.18 -5.77 0.37
CA ILE A 47 -1.55 -6.49 -0.74
C ILE A 47 -1.75 -5.68 -2.01
N LEU A 48 -0.66 -5.24 -2.63
CA LEU A 48 -0.65 -4.50 -3.88
C LEU A 48 0.17 -5.23 -4.92
N THR A 49 -0.47 -5.60 -6.01
CA THR A 49 0.17 -6.10 -7.23
C THR A 49 -0.48 -5.45 -8.44
N PRO A 50 0.12 -5.55 -9.65
CA PRO A 50 -0.51 -5.02 -10.86
C PRO A 50 -1.94 -5.52 -11.14
N LYS A 51 -2.35 -6.64 -10.54
CA LYS A 51 -3.67 -7.26 -10.74
C LYS A 51 -4.56 -7.25 -9.50
N LYS A 52 -4.04 -6.87 -8.33
CA LYS A 52 -4.71 -7.07 -7.05
C LYS A 52 -4.45 -5.91 -6.10
N CYS A 53 -5.52 -5.40 -5.50
CA CYS A 53 -5.47 -4.57 -4.31
C CYS A 53 -6.42 -5.23 -3.30
N GLU A 54 -5.88 -5.67 -2.17
CA GLU A 54 -6.66 -6.18 -1.06
C GLU A 54 -6.18 -5.54 0.23
N TYR A 55 -7.11 -5.00 1.01
CA TYR A 55 -6.85 -4.45 2.33
C TYR A 55 -7.64 -5.24 3.36
N SER A 56 -6.97 -5.82 4.34
CA SER A 56 -7.58 -6.59 5.41
C SER A 56 -7.13 -6.11 6.78
N ILE A 57 -7.97 -6.36 7.78
CA ILE A 57 -7.73 -6.03 9.17
C ILE A 57 -8.18 -7.24 9.98
N ALA A 58 -7.27 -7.79 10.77
CA ALA A 58 -7.52 -8.96 11.61
C ALA A 58 -7.01 -8.70 13.03
N GLY A 59 -7.75 -9.15 14.04
CA GLY A 59 -7.39 -8.97 15.43
C GLY A 59 -8.50 -9.36 16.40
N PHE A 60 -8.40 -8.91 17.64
CA PHE A 60 -9.42 -9.18 18.66
C PHE A 60 -10.78 -8.63 18.24
N GLN A 61 -11.75 -9.52 17.98
CA GLN A 61 -13.11 -9.20 17.51
C GLN A 61 -13.21 -8.44 16.17
N VAL A 62 -12.13 -8.40 15.38
CA VAL A 62 -12.11 -7.75 14.06
C VAL A 62 -11.59 -8.74 13.04
N ASP A 63 -12.38 -8.97 12.00
CA ASP A 63 -11.99 -9.71 10.81
C ASP A 63 -12.70 -9.10 9.60
N LYS A 64 -11.98 -8.26 8.86
CA LYS A 64 -12.50 -7.50 7.71
C LYS A 64 -11.53 -7.65 6.54
N SER A 65 -12.06 -7.86 5.33
CA SER A 65 -11.27 -7.83 4.10
C SER A 65 -12.01 -7.08 2.99
N TYR A 66 -11.26 -6.29 2.23
CA TYR A 66 -11.77 -5.41 1.18
C TYR A 66 -10.96 -5.59 -0.10
N ILE A 67 -11.66 -5.90 -1.19
CA ILE A 67 -11.10 -5.69 -2.53
C ILE A 67 -11.09 -4.18 -2.77
N CYS A 68 -9.91 -3.64 -3.06
CA CYS A 68 -9.70 -2.22 -3.21
C CYS A 68 -9.29 -1.81 -4.63
N LYS A 69 -9.35 -0.50 -4.88
CA LYS A 69 -8.72 0.17 -6.01
C LYS A 69 -7.81 1.27 -5.48
N VAL A 70 -6.74 1.56 -6.21
CA VAL A 70 -5.74 2.56 -5.79
C VAL A 70 -5.74 3.80 -6.67
N LYS A 71 -5.30 4.92 -6.12
CA LYS A 71 -5.01 6.16 -6.84
C LYS A 71 -3.78 6.81 -6.23
N GLU A 72 -2.74 7.01 -7.04
CA GLU A 72 -1.56 7.77 -6.62
C GLU A 72 -1.78 9.28 -6.85
N LYS A 73 -1.40 10.10 -5.87
CA LYS A 73 -1.33 11.55 -5.97
C LYS A 73 -0.27 12.08 -5.01
N ASN A 74 0.62 12.96 -5.48
CA ASN A 74 1.61 13.64 -4.65
C ASN A 74 2.49 12.69 -3.79
N ASN A 75 2.98 11.58 -4.37
CA ASN A 75 3.73 10.53 -3.65
C ASN A 75 2.96 9.80 -2.53
N GLU A 76 1.64 9.97 -2.47
CA GLU A 76 0.76 9.21 -1.59
C GLU A 76 -0.10 8.27 -2.43
N LEU A 77 -0.31 7.06 -1.90
CA LEU A 77 -1.19 6.06 -2.50
C LEU A 77 -2.48 5.97 -1.71
N TYR A 78 -3.59 6.37 -2.31
CA TYR A 78 -4.91 6.26 -1.73
C TYR A 78 -5.55 4.94 -2.16
N PHE A 79 -6.27 4.27 -1.25
CA PHE A 79 -6.98 3.05 -1.58
C PHE A 79 -8.44 3.10 -1.09
N PHE A 80 -9.34 2.56 -1.90
CA PHE A 80 -10.79 2.69 -1.77
C PHE A 80 -11.47 1.34 -1.94
N LYS A 81 -12.59 1.10 -1.25
CA LYS A 81 -13.45 -0.08 -1.49
C LYS A 81 -13.94 -0.05 -2.94
N VAL A 82 -13.86 -1.19 -3.64
CA VAL A 82 -14.34 -1.27 -5.02
C VAL A 82 -15.86 -1.09 -5.09
N GLN A 83 -16.62 -1.67 -4.15
CA GLN A 83 -18.09 -1.63 -4.23
C GLN A 83 -18.69 -0.25 -3.97
N SER A 84 -18.23 0.45 -2.92
CA SER A 84 -18.82 1.72 -2.49
C SER A 84 -18.01 2.96 -2.92
N GLY A 85 -16.74 2.79 -3.28
CA GLY A 85 -15.82 3.92 -3.51
C GLY A 85 -15.38 4.63 -2.23
N GLU A 86 -15.79 4.14 -1.05
CA GLU A 86 -15.38 4.65 0.25
C GLU A 86 -13.86 4.55 0.41
N LYS A 87 -13.24 5.61 0.93
CA LYS A 87 -11.81 5.64 1.18
C LYS A 87 -11.48 4.77 2.39
N LEU A 88 -10.60 3.79 2.20
CA LEU A 88 -10.11 2.91 3.25
C LEU A 88 -8.90 3.51 3.97
N GLY A 89 -8.07 4.24 3.23
CA GLY A 89 -6.88 4.87 3.80
C GLY A 89 -5.96 5.46 2.74
N LYS A 90 -4.74 5.79 3.17
CA LYS A 90 -3.63 6.13 2.31
C LYS A 90 -2.30 5.62 2.85
N VAL A 91 -1.35 5.38 1.96
CA VAL A 91 0.05 5.08 2.28
C VAL A 91 0.91 6.26 1.83
N VAL A 92 1.79 6.74 2.70
CA VAL A 92 2.77 7.80 2.40
C VAL A 92 4.16 7.19 2.38
N PHE A 93 4.92 7.44 1.31
CA PHE A 93 6.33 7.06 1.22
C PHE A 93 7.21 8.23 1.65
N LYS A 94 7.98 8.07 2.73
CA LYS A 94 8.86 9.11 3.27
C LYS A 94 10.17 8.48 3.76
N LYS A 95 11.31 9.00 3.26
CA LYS A 95 12.66 8.57 3.66
C LYS A 95 12.88 7.04 3.58
N GLY A 96 12.41 6.39 2.52
CA GLY A 96 12.60 4.95 2.32
C GLY A 96 11.63 4.05 3.10
N LYS A 97 10.68 4.62 3.84
CA LYS A 97 9.69 3.90 4.65
C LYS A 97 8.27 4.24 4.20
N TYR A 98 7.34 3.33 4.46
CA TYR A 98 5.92 3.47 4.16
C TYR A 98 5.14 3.70 5.46
N TYR A 99 4.11 4.53 5.40
CA TYR A 99 3.33 4.91 6.58
C TYR A 99 1.84 4.83 6.25
N LEU A 100 1.07 4.08 7.05
CA LEU A 100 -0.35 3.84 6.85
C LEU A 100 -1.18 4.92 7.56
N TYR A 101 -2.18 5.46 6.88
CA TYR A 101 -3.18 6.35 7.49
C TYR A 101 -4.57 5.84 7.13
N SER A 102 -5.25 5.26 8.11
CA SER A 102 -6.60 4.72 8.02
C SER A 102 -7.30 4.96 9.35
N ASP A 103 -8.63 4.97 9.36
CA ASP A 103 -9.41 5.14 10.59
C ASP A 103 -9.19 3.95 11.57
N GLU A 104 -8.67 2.85 11.06
CA GLU A 104 -8.40 1.60 11.80
C GLU A 104 -6.93 1.57 12.33
N VAL A 105 -6.16 2.64 12.13
CA VAL A 105 -4.81 2.81 12.72
C VAL A 105 -4.98 3.43 14.11
N LEU A 106 -4.79 2.61 15.15
CA LEU A 106 -4.99 3.02 16.55
C LEU A 106 -3.97 4.07 17.04
N ASP A 107 -2.71 4.01 16.59
CA ASP A 107 -1.69 4.99 16.95
C ASP A 107 -1.10 5.68 15.72
N ILE A 108 -1.55 6.90 15.46
CA ILE A 108 -1.07 7.74 14.35
C ILE A 108 0.41 8.12 14.54
N LYS A 109 0.96 8.05 15.76
CA LYS A 109 2.38 8.34 16.04
C LYS A 109 3.30 7.19 15.66
N ASP A 110 2.81 5.96 15.59
CA ASP A 110 3.57 4.77 15.19
C ASP A 110 2.96 4.06 13.98
N ASN A 111 2.64 4.81 12.94
CA ASN A 111 1.92 4.29 11.77
C ASN A 111 2.82 3.66 10.70
N LEU A 112 3.96 3.10 11.10
CA LEU A 112 4.93 2.49 10.20
C LEU A 112 4.32 1.25 9.53
N PHE A 113 4.40 1.21 8.19
CA PHE A 113 3.82 0.14 7.38
C PHE A 113 4.95 -0.69 6.77
N TYR A 114 5.22 -1.85 7.36
CA TYR A 114 6.33 -2.71 6.99
C TYR A 114 6.04 -3.40 5.67
N LYS A 115 6.92 -3.25 4.69
CA LYS A 115 6.82 -3.97 3.41
C LYS A 115 7.61 -5.27 3.50
N ASP A 116 7.02 -6.38 3.05
CA ASP A 116 7.74 -7.64 2.89
C ASP A 116 8.96 -7.46 1.97
N GLN A 117 10.04 -8.19 2.26
CA GLN A 117 11.29 -8.17 1.48
C GLN A 117 11.14 -8.85 0.13
#